data_AF-A0AAN6DT45-F1
#
_entry.id   AF-A0AAN6DT45-F1
#
_cell.length_a   1.000
_cell.length_b   1.000
_cell.length_c   1.000
_cell.angle_alpha   90.00
_cell.angle_beta   90.00
_cell.angle_gamma   90.00
#
_symmetry.space_group_name_H-M   'P 1'
#
loop_
_entity.id
_entity.type
_entity.pdbx_description
1 polymer ?
#
loop_
_entity_poly.entity_id
_entity_poly.type
_entity_poly.pdbx_seq_one_letter_code
_entity_poly.pdbx_strand_id
1 'polypeptide(L)'
;MVAVSPQCHNLHIPAQKNASPLPNNTSIPGASHKTASSKPYPPNITITCVDFLGDVQSATTCVKRDLGFQGQIGEYVLLSYGDTLYSDANNSDTWRGMTSDSLALATHDPLVVVDPVLNNDGYPPQFCPIVSSFDEDPADCALGITNAVENTDGNGVMFFLLNHRPNGTNNLIGAGVATVTLDTSVYPPTPSIQRLAKYWWDATCEPWYGDICALRSEGYIYAYGHGGEGNPYVYLARVAVENATDLSCYEYWNGEGWQTEKLQTKSLGEKESIFWQINQGQVVWSSYFGCFIFVYCDNWMNSKVLMKTAQRPEGPWSDPTTLYQATPLTEGSSIYAAVPHPYFDESGRTLVVTFTNHPNVVQAVKVTFG
;
A
#
# COMPACT_ATOMS: atom_id res chain seq x y z
N MET A 1 18.34 43.37 13.35
CA MET A 1 19.07 42.62 14.39
C MET A 1 18.97 41.16 14.03
N VAL A 2 20.10 40.56 13.66
CA VAL A 2 20.25 39.14 13.40
C VAL A 2 20.13 38.42 14.75
N ALA A 3 19.19 37.49 14.87
CA ALA A 3 19.20 36.49 15.93
C ALA A 3 19.46 35.14 15.28
N VAL A 4 20.62 34.61 15.62
CA VAL A 4 21.21 33.37 15.14
C VAL A 4 20.44 32.17 15.70
N SER A 5 20.27 31.17 14.85
CA SER A 5 19.85 29.79 15.12
C SER A 5 20.30 29.25 16.48
N PRO A 6 19.46 28.46 17.17
CA PRO A 6 19.95 27.33 17.94
C PRO A 6 20.12 26.15 16.97
N GLN A 7 21.35 25.69 16.85
CA GLN A 7 21.73 24.48 16.15
C GLN A 7 20.99 23.28 16.77
N CYS A 8 20.11 22.62 16.02
CA CYS A 8 19.70 21.24 16.31
C CYS A 8 20.86 20.31 15.92
N HIS A 9 21.88 20.24 16.78
CA HIS A 9 22.85 19.15 16.74
C HIS A 9 22.31 17.98 17.56
N ASN A 10 22.20 16.83 16.89
CA ASN A 10 22.04 15.49 17.46
C ASN A 10 20.70 15.22 18.15
N LEU A 11 19.67 14.90 17.36
CA LEU A 11 18.74 13.84 17.75
C LEU A 11 19.56 12.55 17.84
N HIS A 12 20.07 12.25 19.05
CA HIS A 12 20.63 10.95 19.36
C HIS A 12 19.47 9.94 19.38
N ILE A 13 19.16 9.39 18.22
CA ILE A 13 18.44 8.12 18.14
C ILE A 13 19.36 7.12 18.86
N PRO A 14 18.92 6.46 19.95
CA PRO A 14 19.71 5.40 20.55
C PRO A 14 20.05 4.43 19.43
N ALA A 15 21.33 4.14 19.21
CA ALA A 15 21.77 3.25 18.15
C ALA A 15 21.06 1.89 18.29
N GLN A 16 19.93 1.72 17.63
CA GLN A 16 19.30 0.43 17.46
C GLN A 16 20.16 -0.31 16.43
N LYS A 17 20.98 -1.20 16.97
CA LYS A 17 21.93 -2.05 16.26
C LYS A 17 21.30 -2.59 14.97
N ASN A 18 21.98 -2.36 13.84
CA ASN A 18 21.89 -3.17 12.61
C ASN A 18 20.51 -3.29 11.93
N ALA A 19 19.65 -2.26 11.98
CA ALA A 19 18.53 -2.19 11.03
C ALA A 19 19.08 -1.75 9.66
N SER A 20 18.81 -2.54 8.63
CA SER A 20 19.34 -2.35 7.29
C SER A 20 18.28 -2.79 6.31
N PRO A 21 18.02 -2.05 5.22
CA PRO A 21 17.19 -2.55 4.14
C PRO A 21 17.82 -3.83 3.62
N LEU A 22 17.05 -4.91 3.57
CA LEU A 22 17.58 -6.20 3.20
C LEU A 22 17.08 -6.59 1.82
N PRO A 23 17.98 -6.98 0.90
CA PRO A 23 17.61 -7.59 -0.36
C PRO A 23 16.73 -8.81 -0.07
N ASN A 24 15.49 -8.71 -0.49
CA ASN A 24 14.57 -9.81 -0.66
C ASN A 24 14.93 -10.57 -1.94
N ASN A 25 15.69 -11.66 -1.77
CA ASN A 25 16.09 -12.53 -2.87
C ASN A 25 14.93 -13.41 -3.40
N THR A 26 13.73 -13.31 -2.82
CA THR A 26 12.56 -13.94 -3.45
C THR A 26 12.29 -13.25 -4.77
N SER A 27 12.29 -14.05 -5.84
CA SER A 27 11.85 -13.62 -7.15
C SER A 27 10.46 -13.00 -7.02
N ILE A 28 10.26 -11.82 -7.62
CA ILE A 28 8.94 -11.19 -7.72
C ILE A 28 7.95 -12.25 -8.22
N PRO A 29 6.92 -12.61 -7.44
CA PRO A 29 5.90 -13.55 -7.87
C PRO A 29 5.19 -12.95 -9.09
N GLY A 30 5.60 -13.33 -10.29
CA GLY A 30 5.14 -12.68 -11.52
C GLY A 30 5.81 -13.10 -12.82
N ALA A 31 6.97 -13.79 -12.79
CA ALA A 31 7.70 -14.12 -14.02
C ALA A 31 7.10 -15.27 -14.85
N SER A 32 6.33 -16.20 -14.27
CA SER A 32 5.55 -17.19 -15.04
C SER A 32 4.59 -18.01 -14.17
N HIS A 33 3.36 -17.54 -13.95
CA HIS A 33 2.29 -18.40 -13.42
C HIS A 33 1.50 -19.10 -14.53
N LYS A 34 2.18 -19.52 -15.62
CA LYS A 34 1.56 -20.27 -16.73
C LYS A 34 1.21 -21.72 -16.40
N THR A 35 1.44 -22.18 -15.18
CA THR A 35 1.00 -23.51 -14.72
C THR A 35 -0.01 -23.33 -13.60
N ALA A 36 -1.26 -23.68 -13.87
CA ALA A 36 -2.27 -23.91 -12.84
C ALA A 36 -1.62 -24.68 -11.68
N SER A 37 -1.74 -24.14 -10.47
CA SER A 37 -1.22 -24.82 -9.28
C SER A 37 -1.82 -26.23 -9.21
N SER A 38 -0.97 -27.24 -9.01
CA SER A 38 -1.44 -28.62 -8.77
C SER A 38 -2.18 -28.80 -7.43
N LYS A 39 -2.27 -27.73 -6.62
CA LYS A 39 -2.96 -27.76 -5.32
C LYS A 39 -4.48 -27.73 -5.50
N PRO A 40 -5.24 -28.42 -4.63
CA PRO A 40 -6.70 -28.43 -4.72
C PRO A 40 -7.28 -27.03 -4.49
N TYR A 41 -8.37 -26.70 -5.19
CA TYR A 41 -9.16 -25.49 -4.97
C TYR A 41 -10.65 -25.83 -4.76
N PRO A 42 -11.35 -25.23 -3.78
CA PRO A 42 -10.86 -24.21 -2.83
C PRO A 42 -9.83 -24.77 -1.83
N PRO A 43 -8.87 -23.97 -1.35
CA PRO A 43 -7.91 -24.42 -0.36
C PRO A 43 -8.61 -24.65 0.98
N ASN A 44 -8.15 -25.64 1.75
CA ASN A 44 -8.55 -25.78 3.13
C ASN A 44 -7.74 -24.80 3.99
N ILE A 45 -8.38 -23.73 4.47
CA ILE A 45 -7.71 -22.71 5.28
C ILE A 45 -7.87 -23.08 6.75
N THR A 46 -6.78 -23.55 7.36
CA THR A 46 -6.69 -23.79 8.79
C THR A 46 -5.66 -22.84 9.40
N ILE A 47 -6.04 -22.14 10.47
CA ILE A 47 -5.14 -21.27 11.24
C ILE A 47 -4.73 -22.02 12.50
N THR A 48 -3.44 -22.28 12.63
CA THR A 48 -2.86 -22.97 13.79
C THR A 48 -2.67 -22.00 14.95
N CYS A 49 -2.12 -20.81 14.67
CA CYS A 49 -2.00 -19.74 15.65
C CYS A 49 -1.85 -18.37 14.95
N VAL A 50 -2.05 -17.31 15.73
CA VAL A 50 -1.77 -15.93 15.34
C VAL A 50 -1.03 -15.26 16.48
N ASP A 51 0.19 -14.82 16.21
CA ASP A 51 1.04 -14.14 17.18
C ASP A 51 0.94 -12.62 16.95
N PHE A 52 0.63 -11.85 18.00
CA PHE A 52 0.81 -10.40 17.97
C PHE A 52 2.30 -10.08 18.13
N LEU A 53 2.87 -9.35 17.17
CA LEU A 53 4.31 -9.05 17.15
C LEU A 53 4.62 -7.73 17.85
N GLY A 54 3.84 -6.68 17.59
CA GLY A 54 4.06 -5.35 18.15
C GLY A 54 3.78 -4.23 17.16
N ASP A 55 4.22 -3.03 17.53
CA ASP A 55 4.12 -1.83 16.71
C ASP A 55 5.31 -1.73 15.75
N VAL A 56 5.05 -1.32 14.51
CA VAL A 56 6.07 -1.11 13.48
C VAL A 56 6.65 0.29 13.63
N GLN A 57 7.97 0.40 13.69
CA GLN A 57 8.69 1.66 13.92
C GLN A 57 9.81 1.87 12.91
N SER A 58 10.16 3.13 12.66
CA SER A 58 11.35 3.45 11.88
C SER A 58 12.60 3.35 12.76
N ALA A 59 13.66 2.75 12.23
CA ALA A 59 14.99 2.76 12.83
C ALA A 59 15.71 4.10 12.67
N THR A 60 15.27 4.94 11.72
CA THR A 60 15.99 6.16 11.31
C THR A 60 15.25 7.44 11.63
N THR A 61 13.96 7.37 11.97
CA THR A 61 13.13 8.55 12.25
C THR A 61 12.16 8.30 13.40
N CYS A 62 11.67 9.39 13.99
CA CYS A 62 10.59 9.35 14.97
C CYS A 62 9.31 9.89 14.32
N VAL A 63 8.49 8.99 13.80
CA VAL A 63 7.23 9.34 13.13
C VAL A 63 6.12 8.35 13.48
N LYS A 64 4.87 8.81 13.39
CA LYS A 64 3.66 7.98 13.40
C LYS A 64 3.13 7.92 11.96
N ARG A 65 2.61 6.77 11.53
CA ARG A 65 2.14 6.56 10.15
C ARG A 65 0.80 5.84 10.14
N ASP A 66 0.04 6.05 9.08
CA ASP A 66 -1.05 5.15 8.69
C ASP A 66 -0.77 4.44 7.36
N LEU A 67 -1.60 3.43 7.07
CA LEU A 67 -1.49 2.52 5.94
C LEU A 67 -0.25 1.61 6.06
N GLY A 68 0.57 1.49 5.02
CA GLY A 68 1.73 0.59 4.99
C GLY A 68 1.64 -0.48 3.91
N PHE A 69 1.31 -0.09 2.67
CA PHE A 69 1.28 -1.00 1.53
C PHE A 69 2.69 -1.48 1.17
N GLN A 70 2.81 -2.72 0.72
CA GLN A 70 4.12 -3.30 0.36
C GLN A 70 4.23 -3.55 -1.14
N GLY A 71 5.33 -3.11 -1.73
CA GLY A 71 5.64 -3.31 -3.13
C GLY A 71 7.12 -3.62 -3.32
N GLN A 72 7.48 -4.34 -4.38
CA GLN A 72 8.87 -4.73 -4.63
C GLN A 72 9.38 -4.09 -5.93
N ILE A 73 10.58 -3.52 -5.87
CA ILE A 73 11.37 -3.06 -7.03
C ILE A 73 12.76 -3.70 -6.91
N GLY A 74 13.13 -4.51 -7.89
CA GLY A 74 14.31 -5.37 -7.80
C GLY A 74 14.25 -6.26 -6.56
N GLU A 75 15.31 -6.22 -5.77
CA GLU A 75 15.42 -7.01 -4.53
C GLU A 75 14.85 -6.27 -3.32
N TYR A 76 14.40 -5.02 -3.42
CA TYR A 76 13.98 -4.28 -2.22
C TYR A 76 12.47 -4.14 -2.13
N VAL A 77 11.95 -4.32 -0.92
CA VAL A 77 10.55 -4.06 -0.60
C VAL A 77 10.40 -2.62 -0.10
N LEU A 78 9.64 -1.84 -0.84
CA LEU A 78 9.22 -0.50 -0.54
C LEU A 78 7.90 -0.56 0.24
N LEU A 79 7.83 0.20 1.32
CA LEU A 79 6.65 0.36 2.16
C LEU A 79 6.14 1.79 2.02
N SER A 80 4.92 1.93 1.50
CA SER A 80 4.30 3.23 1.27
C SER A 80 3.21 3.49 2.29
N TYR A 81 3.19 4.71 2.80
CA TYR A 81 2.35 5.13 3.90
C TYR A 81 1.54 6.38 3.51
N GLY A 82 0.41 6.58 4.19
CA GLY A 82 -0.35 7.81 4.10
C GLY A 82 0.19 8.87 5.07
N ASP A 83 -0.71 9.47 5.84
CA ASP A 83 -0.38 10.56 6.74
C ASP A 83 0.77 10.15 7.67
N THR A 84 1.87 10.89 7.55
CA THR A 84 3.12 10.63 8.26
C THR A 84 3.40 11.81 9.17
N LEU A 85 3.14 11.63 10.47
CA LEU A 85 3.23 12.66 11.49
C LEU A 85 4.61 12.64 12.14
N TYR A 86 5.26 13.80 12.19
CA TYR A 86 6.58 13.95 12.78
C TYR A 86 6.50 13.99 14.31
N SER A 87 7.41 13.29 14.98
CA SER A 87 7.51 13.25 16.44
C SER A 87 8.94 13.37 16.94
N ASP A 88 9.14 13.45 18.25
CA ASP A 88 10.47 13.39 18.87
C ASP A 88 10.81 11.98 19.35
N ALA A 89 12.04 11.80 19.85
CA ALA A 89 12.53 10.53 20.37
C ALA A 89 11.70 9.95 21.54
N ASN A 90 10.83 10.76 22.17
CA ASN A 90 9.93 10.32 23.23
C ASN A 90 8.50 10.06 22.71
N ASN A 91 8.29 10.12 21.39
CA ASN A 91 6.98 10.03 20.74
C ASN A 91 5.95 11.01 21.34
N SER A 92 6.38 12.21 21.72
CA SER A 92 5.47 13.19 22.32
C SER A 92 4.37 13.63 21.36
N ASP A 93 3.23 14.07 21.90
CA ASP A 93 2.10 14.59 21.13
C ASP A 93 2.27 16.05 20.71
N THR A 94 3.50 16.59 20.81
CA THR A 94 3.81 17.94 20.32
C THR A 94 3.79 17.92 18.80
N TRP A 95 2.97 18.77 18.17
CA TRP A 95 2.94 18.91 16.72
C TRP A 95 4.29 19.38 16.16
N ARG A 96 4.84 18.66 15.19
CA ARG A 96 6.11 18.99 14.51
C ARG A 96 5.99 19.13 12.99
N GLY A 97 4.84 18.78 12.44
CA GLY A 97 4.60 18.72 11.00
C GLY A 97 4.17 17.33 10.54
N MET A 98 3.86 17.23 9.26
CA MET A 98 3.49 15.98 8.62
C MET A 98 3.73 16.07 7.11
N THR A 99 3.68 14.92 6.45
CA THR A 99 3.41 14.77 5.00
C THR A 99 2.19 13.88 4.82
N SER A 100 1.49 14.00 3.68
CA SER A 100 0.31 13.15 3.43
C SER A 100 0.66 11.76 2.91
N ASP A 101 1.90 11.60 2.43
CA ASP A 101 2.49 10.30 2.15
C ASP A 101 3.97 10.29 2.52
N SER A 102 4.49 9.08 2.73
CA SER A 102 5.92 8.83 2.85
C SER A 102 6.25 7.42 2.38
N LEU A 103 7.55 7.14 2.27
CA LEU A 103 8.05 5.84 1.87
C LEU A 103 9.21 5.41 2.77
N ALA A 104 9.22 4.12 3.12
CA ALA A 104 10.32 3.46 3.81
C ALA A 104 10.73 2.17 3.06
N LEU A 105 11.81 1.55 3.51
CA LEU A 105 12.26 0.23 3.08
C LEU A 105 12.04 -0.80 4.20
N ALA A 106 11.65 -2.00 3.81
CA ALA A 106 11.38 -3.09 4.74
C ALA A 106 12.65 -3.68 5.39
N THR A 107 12.45 -4.07 6.65
CA THR A 107 13.24 -4.92 7.53
C THR A 107 13.40 -6.40 7.16
N HIS A 108 14.35 -7.14 7.76
CA HIS A 108 14.13 -8.55 8.12
C HIS A 108 13.34 -8.67 9.43
N ASP A 109 13.33 -7.61 10.24
CA ASP A 109 12.44 -7.52 11.39
C ASP A 109 11.10 -6.91 10.93
N PRO A 110 9.97 -7.61 11.07
CA PRO A 110 8.65 -7.11 10.69
C PRO A 110 8.19 -5.88 11.49
N LEU A 111 8.89 -5.54 12.58
CA LEU A 111 8.60 -4.36 13.40
C LEU A 111 9.49 -3.16 13.07
N VAL A 112 10.43 -3.28 12.13
CA VAL A 112 11.42 -2.25 11.85
C VAL A 112 11.48 -1.92 10.37
N VAL A 113 11.42 -0.62 10.07
CA VAL A 113 11.60 -0.05 8.72
C VAL A 113 12.72 0.97 8.70
N VAL A 114 13.21 1.30 7.51
CA VAL A 114 14.27 2.31 7.32
C VAL A 114 13.78 3.38 6.35
N ASP A 115 13.85 4.65 6.76
CA ASP A 115 13.61 5.78 5.86
C ASP A 115 14.87 6.09 5.06
N PRO A 116 14.90 5.82 3.73
CA PRO A 116 16.11 5.98 2.94
C PRO A 116 16.44 7.45 2.63
N VAL A 117 15.43 8.33 2.69
CA VAL A 117 15.55 9.75 2.34
C VAL A 117 14.94 10.60 3.44
N LEU A 118 15.68 11.63 3.89
CA LEU A 118 15.24 12.55 4.93
C LEU A 118 15.32 14.00 4.42
N ASN A 119 14.41 14.84 4.91
CA ASN A 119 14.46 16.29 4.73
C ASN A 119 15.50 16.93 5.69
N ASN A 120 15.65 18.26 5.61
CA ASN A 120 16.64 18.99 6.41
C ASN A 120 16.38 18.93 7.94
N ASP A 121 15.16 18.59 8.34
CA ASP A 121 14.76 18.44 9.75
C ASP A 121 14.88 16.99 10.25
N GLY A 122 15.33 16.06 9.39
CA GLY A 122 15.54 14.65 9.74
C GLY A 122 14.29 13.78 9.66
N TYR A 123 13.25 14.20 8.94
CA TYR A 123 12.01 13.43 8.75
C TYR A 123 11.84 12.97 7.29
N PRO A 124 11.04 11.92 7.03
CA PRO A 124 10.72 11.51 5.66
C PRO A 124 10.00 12.66 4.93
N PRO A 125 10.42 13.03 3.71
CA PRO A 125 9.70 14.03 2.92
C PRO A 125 8.41 13.44 2.33
N GLN A 126 7.57 14.31 1.74
CA GLN A 126 6.50 13.90 0.85
C GLN A 126 7.12 13.08 -0.28
N PHE A 127 6.71 11.83 -0.45
CA PHE A 127 7.28 10.98 -1.48
C PHE A 127 6.65 11.31 -2.83
N CYS A 128 5.34 11.12 -2.99
CA CYS A 128 4.62 11.51 -4.21
C CYS A 128 4.34 13.02 -4.20
N PRO A 129 4.91 13.80 -5.14
CA PRO A 129 4.94 15.24 -4.99
C PRO A 129 3.58 15.91 -5.25
N ILE A 130 3.31 16.94 -4.45
CA ILE A 130 2.41 18.04 -4.83
C ILE A 130 3.11 18.87 -5.90
N VAL A 131 2.44 19.10 -7.02
CA VAL A 131 3.06 19.72 -8.21
C VAL A 131 2.37 21.05 -8.50
N SER A 132 3.08 22.15 -8.29
CA SER A 132 2.55 23.50 -8.49
C SER A 132 2.12 23.77 -9.94
N SER A 133 2.79 23.18 -10.94
CA SER A 133 2.38 23.29 -12.35
C SER A 133 1.09 22.53 -12.69
N PHE A 134 0.54 21.76 -11.75
CA PHE A 134 -0.80 21.17 -11.82
C PHE A 134 -1.84 21.98 -11.04
N ASP A 135 -1.50 23.21 -10.62
CA ASP A 135 -2.33 24.07 -9.76
C ASP A 135 -2.67 23.41 -8.41
N GLU A 136 -1.67 22.79 -7.81
CA GLU A 136 -1.80 22.15 -6.50
C GLU A 136 -1.04 22.93 -5.43
N ASP A 137 -1.68 23.13 -4.28
CA ASP A 137 -1.09 23.80 -3.12
C ASP A 137 -0.89 22.78 -2.00
N PRO A 138 0.32 22.57 -1.46
CA PRO A 138 0.54 21.64 -0.36
C PRO A 138 -0.25 21.96 0.92
N ALA A 139 -0.78 23.18 1.07
CA ALA A 139 -1.70 23.53 2.16
C ALA A 139 -3.09 22.90 1.98
N ASP A 140 -3.55 22.76 0.74
CA ASP A 140 -4.91 22.34 0.40
C ASP A 140 -4.95 21.02 -0.39
N CYS A 141 -3.82 20.43 -0.75
CA CYS A 141 -3.73 19.17 -1.47
C CYS A 141 -3.02 18.09 -0.64
N ALA A 142 -3.41 16.85 -0.89
CA ALA A 142 -2.78 15.65 -0.36
C ALA A 142 -2.77 14.56 -1.42
N LEU A 143 -1.73 13.73 -1.36
CA LEU A 143 -1.61 12.50 -2.12
C LEU A 143 -1.69 11.34 -1.15
N GLY A 144 -2.51 10.35 -1.48
CA GLY A 144 -2.42 9.00 -0.93
C GLY A 144 -1.77 8.09 -1.97
N ILE A 145 -0.87 7.21 -1.54
CA ILE A 145 -0.16 6.27 -2.42
C ILE A 145 -0.37 4.83 -1.97
N THR A 146 -0.30 3.90 -2.92
CA THR A 146 -0.36 2.47 -2.64
C THR A 146 0.96 1.78 -2.95
N ASN A 147 0.96 0.46 -3.16
CA ASN A 147 2.20 -0.29 -3.36
C ASN A 147 2.86 0.00 -4.71
N ALA A 148 4.19 -0.03 -4.72
CA ALA A 148 4.98 -0.06 -5.94
C ALA A 148 4.84 -1.41 -6.64
N VAL A 149 4.84 -1.39 -7.97
CA VAL A 149 4.83 -2.60 -8.80
C VAL A 149 5.92 -2.46 -9.85
N GLU A 150 6.93 -3.33 -9.78
CA GLU A 150 8.00 -3.35 -10.78
C GLU A 150 7.45 -3.70 -12.16
N ASN A 151 7.79 -2.89 -13.16
CA ASN A 151 7.43 -3.13 -14.55
C ASN A 151 8.64 -3.48 -15.43
N THR A 152 9.81 -2.98 -15.10
CA THR A 152 11.09 -3.30 -15.75
C THR A 152 12.18 -3.26 -14.69
N ASP A 153 13.30 -3.96 -14.87
CA ASP A 153 14.32 -4.11 -13.82
C ASP A 153 14.70 -2.75 -13.20
N GLY A 154 14.52 -2.62 -11.87
CA GLY A 154 14.84 -1.40 -11.11
C GLY A 154 13.85 -0.23 -11.28
N ASN A 155 12.78 -0.43 -12.05
CA ASN A 155 11.75 0.56 -12.35
C ASN A 155 10.35 -0.01 -12.15
N GLY A 156 9.40 0.83 -11.80
CA GLY A 156 8.03 0.41 -11.58
C GLY A 156 7.05 1.55 -11.70
N VAL A 157 5.81 1.23 -11.34
CA VAL A 157 4.74 2.19 -11.21
C VAL A 157 4.15 2.15 -9.80
N MET A 158 3.58 3.26 -9.38
CA MET A 158 2.80 3.39 -8.15
C MET A 158 1.53 4.17 -8.48
N PHE A 159 0.42 3.73 -7.91
CA PHE A 159 -0.86 4.41 -8.04
C PHE A 159 -1.03 5.42 -6.91
N PHE A 160 -1.70 6.53 -7.22
CA PHE A 160 -1.97 7.58 -6.25
C PHE A 160 -3.40 8.09 -6.35
N LEU A 161 -3.90 8.63 -5.24
CA LEU A 161 -5.11 9.44 -5.16
C LEU A 161 -4.76 10.87 -4.83
N LEU A 162 -5.19 11.79 -5.69
CA LEU A 162 -5.16 13.21 -5.45
C LEU A 162 -6.41 13.63 -4.69
N ASN A 163 -6.19 14.29 -3.55
CA ASN A 163 -7.21 14.82 -2.68
C ASN A 163 -7.03 16.34 -2.57
N HIS A 164 -8.13 17.09 -2.73
CA HIS A 164 -8.21 18.51 -2.42
C HIS A 164 -8.94 18.66 -1.09
N ARG A 165 -8.21 19.10 -0.07
CA ARG A 165 -8.61 19.18 1.33
C ARG A 165 -8.63 20.59 1.92
N PRO A 166 -9.35 21.56 1.31
CA PRO A 166 -9.42 22.90 1.88
C PRO A 166 -10.04 22.84 3.29
N ASN A 167 -9.35 23.42 4.26
CA ASN A 167 -9.72 23.36 5.68
C ASN A 167 -9.79 21.93 6.27
N GLY A 168 -9.11 20.95 5.68
CA GLY A 168 -9.05 19.57 6.15
C GLY A 168 -10.21 18.66 5.73
N THR A 169 -11.13 19.14 4.88
CA THR A 169 -12.24 18.32 4.36
C THR A 169 -11.81 17.57 3.11
N ASN A 170 -11.77 16.24 3.13
CA ASN A 170 -11.36 15.44 1.98
C ASN A 170 -12.33 15.57 0.78
N ASN A 171 -11.79 15.88 -0.40
CA ASN A 171 -12.49 15.81 -1.68
C ASN A 171 -11.55 15.13 -2.68
N LEU A 172 -11.82 13.86 -2.99
CA LEU A 172 -11.03 13.13 -3.98
C LEU A 172 -11.25 13.73 -5.38
N ILE A 173 -10.14 14.07 -6.04
CA ILE A 173 -10.14 14.75 -7.34
C ILE A 173 -9.82 13.77 -8.47
N GLY A 174 -8.89 12.83 -8.24
CA GLY A 174 -8.60 11.82 -9.24
C GLY A 174 -7.60 10.78 -8.79
N ALA A 175 -7.61 9.65 -9.49
CA ALA A 175 -6.61 8.60 -9.36
C ALA A 175 -5.60 8.70 -10.52
N GLY A 176 -4.35 8.37 -10.27
CA GLY A 176 -3.31 8.45 -11.31
C GLY A 176 -2.17 7.48 -11.08
N VAL A 177 -1.21 7.54 -12.01
CA VAL A 177 -0.03 6.68 -12.01
C VAL A 177 1.23 7.54 -12.02
N ALA A 178 2.20 7.11 -11.21
CA ALA A 178 3.54 7.66 -11.17
C ALA A 178 4.55 6.55 -11.51
N THR A 179 5.67 6.93 -12.12
CA THR A 179 6.83 6.07 -12.23
C THR A 179 7.61 6.07 -10.93
N VAL A 180 8.15 4.93 -10.54
CA VAL A 180 9.04 4.78 -9.38
C VAL A 180 10.32 4.13 -9.86
N THR A 181 11.46 4.64 -9.44
CA THR A 181 12.78 4.07 -9.73
C THR A 181 13.54 3.88 -8.43
N LEU A 182 14.39 2.86 -8.37
CA LEU A 182 15.21 2.59 -7.19
C LEU A 182 16.70 2.64 -7.55
N ASP A 183 17.40 3.64 -7.02
CA ASP A 183 18.85 3.73 -7.14
C ASP A 183 19.53 2.82 -6.10
N THR A 184 20.07 1.69 -6.56
CA THR A 184 20.80 0.72 -5.74
C THR A 184 22.32 0.96 -5.75
N SER A 185 22.81 2.02 -6.42
CA SER A 185 24.22 2.41 -6.38
C SER A 185 24.61 3.10 -5.07
N VAL A 186 23.61 3.54 -4.30
CA VAL A 186 23.74 4.15 -2.98
C VAL A 186 23.10 3.26 -1.91
N TYR A 187 23.52 3.45 -0.65
CA TYR A 187 23.01 2.69 0.48
C TYR A 187 22.62 3.60 1.65
N PRO A 188 21.38 3.49 2.20
CA PRO A 188 20.23 2.73 1.70
C PRO A 188 19.89 3.01 0.23
N PRO A 189 19.33 2.02 -0.52
CA PRO A 189 18.81 2.26 -1.86
C PRO A 189 17.83 3.42 -1.84
N THR A 190 17.94 4.32 -2.81
CA THR A 190 17.20 5.58 -2.81
C THR A 190 16.09 5.52 -3.85
N PRO A 191 14.81 5.53 -3.43
CA PRO A 191 13.69 5.56 -4.35
C PRO A 191 13.41 6.99 -4.83
N SER A 192 12.96 7.13 -6.07
CA SER A 192 12.41 8.38 -6.60
C SER A 192 11.12 8.11 -7.35
N ILE A 193 10.26 9.14 -7.43
CA ILE A 193 8.94 9.05 -8.02
C ILE A 193 8.64 10.25 -8.91
N GLN A 194 7.95 10.02 -10.03
CA GLN A 194 7.50 11.08 -10.93
C GLN A 194 6.08 10.79 -11.43
N ARG A 195 5.15 11.70 -11.16
CA ARG A 195 3.77 11.64 -11.64
C ARG A 195 3.71 11.79 -13.16
N LEU A 196 2.92 10.94 -13.82
CA LEU A 196 2.75 10.96 -15.28
C LEU A 196 1.74 12.04 -15.74
N ALA A 197 0.82 12.42 -14.86
CA ALA A 197 -0.17 13.46 -15.08
C ALA A 197 -0.69 13.99 -13.72
N LYS A 198 -1.56 15.01 -13.75
CA LYS A 198 -2.31 15.43 -12.54
C LYS A 198 -3.13 14.25 -11.99
N TYR A 199 -3.91 13.61 -12.83
CA TYR A 199 -4.55 12.32 -12.59
C TYR A 199 -4.97 11.74 -13.94
N TRP A 200 -5.26 10.44 -13.97
CA TRP A 200 -5.74 9.73 -15.17
C TRP A 200 -7.22 9.43 -15.11
N TRP A 201 -7.74 9.18 -13.91
CA TRP A 201 -9.15 8.91 -13.66
C TRP A 201 -9.76 10.01 -12.82
N ASP A 202 -10.87 10.58 -13.29
CA ASP A 202 -11.61 11.61 -12.58
C ASP A 202 -12.42 10.98 -11.44
N ALA A 203 -12.07 11.29 -10.19
CA ALA A 203 -12.66 10.65 -9.03
C ALA A 203 -14.16 10.92 -8.85
N THR A 204 -14.71 11.93 -9.56
CA THR A 204 -16.13 12.28 -9.51
C THR A 204 -17.01 11.41 -10.40
N CYS A 205 -16.42 10.76 -11.42
CA CYS A 205 -17.16 9.95 -12.38
C CYS A 205 -16.49 8.63 -12.76
N GLU A 206 -15.28 8.33 -12.29
CA GLU A 206 -14.53 7.11 -12.59
C GLU A 206 -14.04 6.44 -11.29
N PRO A 207 -13.90 5.10 -11.26
CA PRO A 207 -13.33 4.41 -10.11
C PRO A 207 -11.91 4.88 -9.77
N TRP A 208 -11.57 4.79 -8.50
CA TRP A 208 -10.32 5.24 -7.90
C TRP A 208 -9.21 4.19 -8.09
N TYR A 209 -8.94 3.82 -9.34
CA TYR A 209 -8.07 2.68 -9.67
C TYR A 209 -6.69 2.76 -8.99
N GLY A 210 -6.40 1.71 -8.21
CA GLY A 210 -5.14 1.53 -7.53
C GLY A 210 -5.13 2.02 -6.08
N ASP A 211 -6.24 2.54 -5.55
CA ASP A 211 -6.33 3.00 -4.16
C ASP A 211 -6.46 1.88 -3.11
N ILE A 212 -6.92 0.70 -3.53
CA ILE A 212 -6.87 -0.50 -2.70
C ILE A 212 -5.46 -1.08 -2.76
N CYS A 213 -5.03 -1.51 -3.95
CA CYS A 213 -3.70 -2.03 -4.21
C CYS A 213 -3.47 -2.20 -5.72
N ALA A 214 -2.24 -2.55 -6.08
CA ALA A 214 -1.90 -3.05 -7.40
C ALA A 214 -1.19 -4.41 -7.33
N LEU A 215 -1.32 -5.22 -8.38
CA LEU A 215 -0.76 -6.58 -8.47
C LEU A 215 -0.11 -6.78 -9.83
N ARG A 216 1.14 -7.25 -9.87
CA ARG A 216 1.72 -7.82 -11.10
C ARG A 216 1.40 -9.30 -11.18
N SER A 217 0.75 -9.73 -12.25
CA SER A 217 0.47 -11.14 -12.50
C SER A 217 0.24 -11.38 -14.00
N GLU A 218 0.66 -12.55 -14.49
CA GLU A 218 0.35 -13.00 -15.87
C GLU A 218 0.72 -12.01 -16.99
N GLY A 219 1.77 -11.20 -16.80
CA GLY A 219 2.19 -10.18 -17.78
C GLY A 219 1.41 -8.87 -17.72
N TYR A 220 0.53 -8.71 -16.74
CA TYR A 220 -0.25 -7.50 -16.50
C TYR A 220 0.04 -6.90 -15.12
N ILE A 221 -0.22 -5.60 -14.99
CA ILE A 221 -0.41 -4.91 -13.72
C ILE A 221 -1.90 -4.65 -13.56
N TYR A 222 -2.47 -5.16 -12.48
CA TYR A 222 -3.86 -4.98 -12.07
C TYR A 222 -3.94 -3.86 -11.03
N ALA A 223 -4.94 -2.98 -11.13
CA ALA A 223 -5.19 -1.89 -10.20
C ALA A 223 -6.62 -1.98 -9.66
N TYR A 224 -6.74 -2.23 -8.36
CA TYR A 224 -8.01 -2.36 -7.66
C TYR A 224 -8.43 -0.99 -7.12
N GLY A 225 -9.65 -0.55 -7.41
CA GLY A 225 -10.11 0.81 -7.11
C GLY A 225 -11.53 0.89 -6.59
N HIS A 226 -11.79 1.69 -5.55
CA HIS A 226 -13.17 1.97 -5.13
C HIS A 226 -14.01 2.64 -6.23
N GLY A 227 -15.32 2.41 -6.20
CA GLY A 227 -16.27 2.92 -7.18
C GLY A 227 -16.66 4.39 -7.10
N GLY A 228 -15.95 5.22 -6.34
CA GLY A 228 -16.39 6.58 -6.08
C GLY A 228 -17.15 6.75 -4.76
N GLU A 229 -17.47 8.00 -4.44
CA GLU A 229 -18.17 8.36 -3.21
C GLU A 229 -19.54 7.69 -3.12
N GLY A 230 -19.84 7.07 -1.97
CA GLY A 230 -21.10 6.38 -1.71
C GLY A 230 -21.26 5.03 -2.43
N ASN A 231 -20.29 4.62 -3.24
CA ASN A 231 -20.28 3.31 -3.90
C ASN A 231 -19.53 2.29 -3.02
N PRO A 232 -20.17 1.19 -2.57
CA PRO A 232 -19.53 0.21 -1.69
C PRO A 232 -18.67 -0.82 -2.45
N TYR A 233 -18.57 -0.74 -3.77
CA TYR A 233 -17.92 -1.74 -4.61
C TYR A 233 -16.50 -1.34 -5.03
N VAL A 234 -15.68 -2.36 -5.31
CA VAL A 234 -14.32 -2.22 -5.86
C VAL A 234 -14.30 -2.76 -7.28
N TYR A 235 -13.64 -2.02 -8.18
CA TYR A 235 -13.51 -2.29 -9.60
C TYR A 235 -12.04 -2.56 -9.96
N LEU A 236 -11.81 -3.06 -11.17
CA LEU A 236 -10.51 -3.53 -11.59
C LEU A 236 -10.13 -3.01 -12.98
N ALA A 237 -8.95 -2.41 -13.06
CA ALA A 237 -8.28 -2.11 -14.32
C ALA A 237 -7.04 -3.00 -14.45
N ARG A 238 -6.56 -3.21 -15.67
CA ARG A 238 -5.25 -3.81 -15.93
C ARG A 238 -4.55 -3.17 -17.11
N VAL A 239 -3.25 -3.38 -17.19
CA VAL A 239 -2.41 -2.95 -18.32
C VAL A 239 -1.28 -3.95 -18.52
N ALA A 240 -0.85 -4.17 -19.76
CA ALA A 240 0.37 -4.95 -20.01
C ALA A 240 1.55 -4.27 -19.31
N VAL A 241 2.43 -5.06 -18.68
CA VAL A 241 3.51 -4.54 -17.82
C VAL A 241 4.36 -3.49 -18.53
N GLU A 242 4.72 -3.74 -19.78
CA GLU A 242 5.52 -2.84 -20.63
C GLU A 242 4.83 -1.51 -20.99
N ASN A 243 3.50 -1.44 -20.87
CA ASN A 243 2.68 -0.28 -21.24
C ASN A 243 2.12 0.45 -20.01
N ALA A 244 2.60 0.14 -18.80
CA ALA A 244 2.04 0.66 -17.55
C ALA A 244 2.07 2.20 -17.42
N THR A 245 2.83 2.90 -18.27
CA THR A 245 2.91 4.36 -18.30
C THR A 245 2.03 5.01 -19.37
N ASP A 246 1.21 4.24 -20.08
CA ASP A 246 0.30 4.72 -21.13
C ASP A 246 -1.16 4.41 -20.78
N LEU A 247 -1.92 5.45 -20.42
CA LEU A 247 -3.34 5.33 -20.08
C LEU A 247 -4.18 4.71 -21.20
N SER A 248 -3.80 4.91 -22.47
CA SER A 248 -4.58 4.39 -23.61
C SER A 248 -4.51 2.85 -23.74
N CYS A 249 -3.56 2.22 -23.04
CA CYS A 249 -3.36 0.78 -23.02
C CYS A 249 -4.08 0.08 -21.86
N TYR A 250 -4.77 0.82 -20.98
CA TYR A 250 -5.51 0.24 -19.86
C TYR A 250 -6.83 -0.39 -20.33
N GLU A 251 -7.11 -1.57 -19.79
CA GLU A 251 -8.36 -2.29 -19.95
C GLU A 251 -9.10 -2.34 -18.61
N TYR A 252 -10.43 -2.37 -18.65
CA TYR A 252 -11.31 -2.35 -17.49
C TYR A 252 -12.19 -3.60 -17.47
N TRP A 253 -12.34 -4.20 -16.30
CA TRP A 253 -13.20 -5.36 -16.11
C TRP A 253 -14.67 -4.95 -16.02
N ASN A 254 -15.52 -5.51 -16.89
CA ASN A 254 -16.96 -5.17 -16.93
C ASN A 254 -17.88 -6.25 -16.34
N GLY A 255 -17.34 -7.19 -15.57
CA GLY A 255 -18.08 -8.34 -15.03
C GLY A 255 -18.09 -9.58 -15.93
N GLU A 256 -17.83 -9.42 -17.23
CA GLU A 256 -17.83 -10.52 -18.21
C GLU A 256 -16.47 -10.65 -18.92
N GLY A 257 -15.81 -9.52 -19.19
CA GLY A 257 -14.54 -9.46 -19.88
C GLY A 257 -13.84 -8.11 -19.72
N TRP A 258 -12.72 -7.98 -20.43
CA TRP A 258 -11.91 -6.77 -20.47
C TRP A 258 -12.35 -5.88 -21.63
N GLN A 259 -12.49 -4.58 -21.39
CA GLN A 259 -12.84 -3.58 -22.40
C GLN A 259 -11.92 -2.36 -22.30
N THR A 260 -11.81 -1.56 -23.37
CA THR A 260 -10.98 -0.35 -23.39
C THR A 260 -11.72 0.88 -22.89
N GLU A 261 -13.05 0.87 -22.92
CA GLU A 261 -13.87 1.97 -22.46
C GLU A 261 -13.85 2.06 -20.93
N LYS A 262 -13.45 3.23 -20.43
CA LYS A 262 -13.45 3.52 -18.99
C LYS A 262 -14.85 3.34 -18.38
N LEU A 263 -14.89 2.68 -17.25
CA LEU A 263 -16.10 2.55 -16.44
C LEU A 263 -16.48 3.87 -15.79
N GLN A 264 -17.78 4.16 -15.76
CA GLN A 264 -18.34 5.41 -15.21
C GLN A 264 -19.16 5.10 -13.95
N THR A 265 -18.83 5.70 -12.80
CA THR A 265 -19.37 5.37 -11.47
C THR A 265 -20.90 5.37 -11.41
N LYS A 266 -21.57 6.25 -12.15
CA LYS A 266 -23.03 6.37 -12.20
C LYS A 266 -23.75 5.15 -12.79
N SER A 267 -23.06 4.34 -13.60
CA SER A 267 -23.62 3.13 -14.22
C SER A 267 -23.09 1.84 -13.60
N LEU A 268 -22.21 1.92 -12.61
CA LEU A 268 -21.58 0.75 -12.03
C LEU A 268 -22.37 0.19 -10.86
N GLY A 269 -22.37 -1.13 -10.73
CA GLY A 269 -22.94 -1.82 -9.60
C GLY A 269 -22.16 -3.09 -9.26
N GLU A 270 -22.88 -4.06 -8.70
CA GLU A 270 -22.33 -5.35 -8.30
C GLU A 270 -21.77 -6.14 -9.50
N LYS A 271 -22.42 -6.04 -10.67
CA LYS A 271 -22.05 -6.80 -11.87
C LYS A 271 -20.60 -6.59 -12.28
N GLU A 272 -20.14 -5.33 -12.32
CA GLU A 272 -18.78 -4.98 -12.75
C GLU A 272 -17.76 -5.05 -11.61
N SER A 273 -18.22 -5.31 -10.37
CA SER A 273 -17.38 -5.28 -9.18
C SER A 273 -16.64 -6.59 -8.93
N ILE A 274 -15.50 -6.49 -8.25
CA ILE A 274 -14.72 -7.62 -7.76
C ILE A 274 -14.90 -7.82 -6.25
N PHE A 275 -15.10 -6.73 -5.51
CA PHE A 275 -15.32 -6.77 -4.07
C PHE A 275 -16.44 -5.82 -3.62
N TRP A 276 -16.91 -6.03 -2.40
CA TRP A 276 -17.92 -5.21 -1.74
C TRP A 276 -17.50 -4.92 -0.30
N GLN A 277 -17.70 -3.67 0.14
CA GLN A 277 -17.44 -3.15 1.50
C GLN A 277 -16.00 -3.34 1.96
N ILE A 278 -15.05 -3.05 1.07
CA ILE A 278 -13.63 -3.05 1.39
C ILE A 278 -13.24 -1.69 1.92
N ASN A 279 -12.38 -1.65 2.94
CA ASN A 279 -11.71 -0.43 3.37
C ASN A 279 -10.39 -0.28 2.60
N GLN A 280 -9.32 -0.95 3.02
CA GLN A 280 -8.14 -1.18 2.20
C GLN A 280 -7.59 -2.58 2.49
N GLY A 281 -6.78 -3.07 1.55
CA GLY A 281 -6.10 -4.33 1.67
C GLY A 281 -5.17 -4.55 0.49
N GLN A 282 -4.59 -5.73 0.39
CA GLN A 282 -3.69 -6.03 -0.72
C GLN A 282 -3.81 -7.49 -1.19
N VAL A 283 -3.79 -7.63 -2.52
CA VAL A 283 -3.81 -8.92 -3.21
C VAL A 283 -2.38 -9.40 -3.43
N VAL A 284 -2.10 -10.65 -3.09
CA VAL A 284 -0.82 -11.32 -3.38
C VAL A 284 -1.07 -12.77 -3.82
N TRP A 285 -0.10 -13.37 -4.50
CA TRP A 285 -0.11 -14.81 -4.74
C TRP A 285 0.42 -15.56 -3.51
N SER A 286 -0.31 -16.58 -3.05
CA SER A 286 0.15 -17.48 -2.00
C SER A 286 0.69 -18.77 -2.60
N SER A 287 2.01 -19.00 -2.51
CA SER A 287 2.61 -20.28 -2.87
C SER A 287 2.13 -21.42 -1.98
N TYR A 288 1.78 -21.15 -0.71
CA TYR A 288 1.27 -22.13 0.23
C TYR A 288 -0.11 -22.67 -0.17
N PHE A 289 -1.04 -21.80 -0.56
CA PHE A 289 -2.36 -22.22 -1.01
C PHE A 289 -2.41 -22.50 -2.52
N GLY A 290 -1.47 -21.97 -3.30
CA GLY A 290 -1.47 -22.07 -4.75
C GLY A 290 -2.61 -21.30 -5.40
N CYS A 291 -2.95 -20.14 -4.85
CA CYS A 291 -4.00 -19.25 -5.32
C CYS A 291 -3.70 -17.80 -4.92
N PHE A 292 -4.44 -16.84 -5.47
CA PHE A 292 -4.42 -15.48 -4.95
C PHE A 292 -5.08 -15.42 -3.59
N ILE A 293 -4.53 -14.59 -2.71
CA ILE A 293 -5.14 -14.20 -1.45
C ILE A 293 -5.32 -12.68 -1.45
N PHE A 294 -6.42 -12.22 -0.87
CA PHE A 294 -6.67 -10.81 -0.61
C PHE A 294 -6.82 -10.65 0.90
N VAL A 295 -5.85 -9.98 1.53
CA VAL A 295 -5.90 -9.66 2.96
C VAL A 295 -6.32 -8.21 3.11
N TYR A 296 -7.31 -7.95 3.97
CA TYR A 296 -7.96 -6.64 4.03
C TYR A 296 -8.68 -6.38 5.35
N CYS A 297 -8.99 -5.10 5.59
CA CYS A 297 -9.99 -4.67 6.54
C CYS A 297 -11.27 -4.26 5.81
N ASP A 298 -12.39 -4.45 6.51
CA ASP A 298 -13.71 -4.31 5.95
C ASP A 298 -14.35 -2.96 6.41
N ASN A 299 -15.37 -2.46 5.70
CA ASN A 299 -16.02 -1.18 6.03
C ASN A 299 -16.95 -1.22 7.25
N TRP A 300 -17.02 -2.34 7.98
CA TRP A 300 -17.90 -2.48 9.14
C TRP A 300 -17.22 -2.04 10.44
N MET A 301 -15.97 -1.57 10.38
CA MET A 301 -15.21 -1.05 11.53
C MET A 301 -15.13 -2.06 12.68
N ASN A 302 -15.11 -3.36 12.35
CA ASN A 302 -15.22 -4.47 13.30
C ASN A 302 -13.85 -4.97 13.82
N SER A 303 -12.78 -4.29 13.41
CA SER A 303 -11.39 -4.58 13.79
C SER A 303 -10.89 -5.98 13.43
N LYS A 304 -11.37 -6.54 12.31
CA LYS A 304 -10.92 -7.82 11.80
C LYS A 304 -9.94 -7.66 10.64
N VAL A 305 -8.91 -8.49 10.67
CA VAL A 305 -8.12 -8.83 9.49
C VAL A 305 -8.80 -10.01 8.81
N LEU A 306 -9.23 -9.82 7.57
CA LEU A 306 -9.92 -10.82 6.78
C LEU A 306 -9.06 -11.29 5.61
N MET A 307 -9.36 -12.49 5.10
CA MET A 307 -8.74 -13.04 3.91
C MET A 307 -9.77 -13.65 2.96
N LYS A 308 -9.67 -13.36 1.67
CA LYS A 308 -10.38 -14.05 0.58
C LYS A 308 -9.39 -14.78 -0.33
N THR A 309 -9.87 -15.77 -1.07
CA THR A 309 -9.04 -16.54 -2.04
C THR A 309 -9.67 -16.56 -3.42
N ALA A 310 -8.85 -16.61 -4.48
CA ALA A 310 -9.29 -16.74 -5.86
C ALA A 310 -8.26 -17.43 -6.75
N GLN A 311 -8.71 -18.04 -7.85
CA GLN A 311 -7.83 -18.58 -8.88
C GLN A 311 -7.39 -17.54 -9.92
N ARG A 312 -8.05 -16.38 -9.98
CA ARG A 312 -7.72 -15.29 -10.90
C ARG A 312 -7.78 -13.94 -10.19
N PRO A 313 -7.06 -12.91 -10.67
CA PRO A 313 -7.10 -11.57 -10.08
C PRO A 313 -8.51 -10.95 -10.03
N GLU A 314 -9.34 -11.21 -11.04
CA GLU A 314 -10.74 -10.78 -11.11
C GLU A 314 -11.72 -11.70 -10.34
N GLY A 315 -11.25 -12.79 -9.75
CA GLY A 315 -12.09 -13.75 -9.04
C GLY A 315 -12.63 -14.89 -9.93
N PRO A 316 -13.75 -15.54 -9.55
CA PRO A 316 -14.58 -15.24 -8.39
C PRO A 316 -13.82 -15.45 -7.06
N TRP A 317 -14.03 -14.54 -6.12
CA TRP A 317 -13.41 -14.58 -4.78
C TRP A 317 -14.28 -15.34 -3.79
N SER A 318 -13.64 -16.07 -2.88
CA SER A 318 -14.32 -16.82 -1.82
C SER A 318 -15.02 -15.90 -0.81
N ASP A 319 -15.85 -16.49 0.05
CA ASP A 319 -16.24 -15.88 1.32
C ASP A 319 -15.01 -15.57 2.19
N PRO A 320 -15.08 -14.54 3.06
CA PRO A 320 -13.95 -14.15 3.89
C PRO A 320 -13.71 -15.14 5.04
N THR A 321 -12.44 -15.42 5.29
CA THR A 321 -11.96 -16.07 6.51
C THR A 321 -11.37 -15.01 7.43
N THR A 322 -11.77 -14.98 8.70
CA THR A 322 -11.14 -14.10 9.69
C THR A 322 -9.77 -14.65 10.06
N LEU A 323 -8.72 -13.87 9.79
CA LEU A 323 -7.36 -14.21 10.21
C LEU A 323 -7.11 -13.77 11.66
N TYR A 324 -7.51 -12.56 12.01
CA TYR A 324 -7.22 -11.98 13.32
C TYR A 324 -8.31 -11.00 13.75
N GLN A 325 -8.56 -10.94 15.06
CA GLN A 325 -9.41 -9.93 15.69
C GLN A 325 -8.53 -9.03 16.54
N ALA A 326 -8.33 -7.80 16.11
CA ALA A 326 -7.54 -6.82 16.83
C ALA A 326 -8.32 -6.20 17.99
N THR A 327 -7.58 -5.71 18.98
CA THR A 327 -8.10 -4.83 20.02
C THR A 327 -7.80 -3.37 19.64
N PRO A 328 -8.83 -2.52 19.44
CA PRO A 328 -8.63 -1.10 19.18
C PRO A 328 -7.85 -0.43 20.30
N LEU A 329 -6.94 0.48 19.96
CA LEU A 329 -6.16 1.24 20.96
C LEU A 329 -7.01 2.28 21.69
N THR A 330 -8.02 2.83 21.02
CA THR A 330 -8.94 3.81 21.58
C THR A 330 -10.36 3.26 21.62
N GLU A 331 -11.09 3.51 22.71
CA GLU A 331 -12.49 3.11 22.83
C GLU A 331 -13.31 3.71 21.67
N GLY A 332 -14.12 2.86 21.02
CA GLY A 332 -14.94 3.27 19.86
C GLY A 332 -14.18 3.41 18.53
N SER A 333 -12.87 3.13 18.49
CA SER A 333 -12.08 3.13 17.25
C SER A 333 -11.98 1.74 16.61
N SER A 334 -11.29 1.63 15.46
CA SER A 334 -11.09 0.37 14.76
C SER A 334 -9.75 0.30 14.02
N ILE A 335 -9.40 -0.89 13.52
CA ILE A 335 -8.27 -1.09 12.61
C ILE A 335 -8.69 -0.96 11.15
N TYR A 336 -7.73 -0.60 10.28
CA TYR A 336 -7.91 -0.48 8.83
C TYR A 336 -6.60 -0.84 8.09
N ALA A 337 -6.67 -0.90 6.75
CA ALA A 337 -5.53 -1.18 5.87
C ALA A 337 -4.68 -2.41 6.25
N ALA A 338 -5.29 -3.59 6.29
CA ALA A 338 -4.54 -4.82 6.52
C ALA A 338 -3.76 -5.27 5.27
N VAL A 339 -2.44 -5.42 5.39
CA VAL A 339 -1.52 -5.68 4.27
C VAL A 339 -0.70 -6.95 4.55
N PRO A 340 -0.69 -7.95 3.65
CA PRO A 340 0.13 -9.14 3.77
C PRO A 340 1.57 -8.91 3.27
N HIS A 341 2.53 -9.46 4.02
CA HIS A 341 3.98 -9.38 3.73
C HIS A 341 4.53 -10.78 3.47
N PRO A 342 4.30 -11.35 2.27
CA PRO A 342 4.65 -12.74 1.97
C PRO A 342 6.17 -12.98 1.92
N TYR A 343 6.98 -11.93 1.78
CA TYR A 343 8.43 -12.01 1.68
C TYR A 343 9.14 -12.42 2.99
N PHE A 344 8.45 -12.42 4.14
CA PHE A 344 9.03 -12.90 5.40
C PHE A 344 9.12 -14.43 5.51
N ASP A 345 8.35 -15.17 4.69
CA ASP A 345 8.38 -16.65 4.66
C ASP A 345 8.04 -17.15 3.26
N GLU A 346 9.07 -17.54 2.50
CA GLU A 346 8.93 -18.02 1.12
C GLU A 346 8.07 -19.29 1.01
N SER A 347 8.01 -20.10 2.08
CA SER A 347 7.15 -21.29 2.11
C SER A 347 5.67 -20.92 2.12
N GLY A 348 5.35 -19.70 2.55
CA GLY A 348 4.01 -19.16 2.77
C GLY A 348 3.24 -19.84 3.91
N ARG A 349 3.90 -20.70 4.70
CA ARG A 349 3.26 -21.37 5.83
C ARG A 349 2.92 -20.38 6.94
N THR A 350 3.73 -19.33 7.08
CA THR A 350 3.43 -18.18 7.90
C THR A 350 3.20 -16.94 7.03
N LEU A 351 2.42 -16.00 7.55
CA LEU A 351 2.14 -14.73 6.88
C LEU A 351 2.18 -13.61 7.91
N VAL A 352 3.14 -12.70 7.76
CA VAL A 352 3.11 -11.42 8.48
C VAL A 352 2.05 -10.53 7.84
N VAL A 353 1.22 -9.92 8.68
CA VAL A 353 0.21 -8.94 8.25
C VAL A 353 0.37 -7.69 9.11
N THR A 354 0.47 -6.54 8.47
CA THR A 354 0.38 -5.24 9.17
C THR A 354 -1.00 -4.64 9.01
N PHE A 355 -1.44 -3.82 9.95
CA PHE A 355 -2.65 -3.01 9.84
C PHE A 355 -2.45 -1.72 10.64
N THR A 356 -3.20 -0.67 10.29
CA THR A 356 -3.22 0.55 11.12
C THR A 356 -4.29 0.42 12.19
N ASN A 357 -3.90 0.60 13.45
CA ASN A 357 -4.78 0.78 14.58
C ASN A 357 -4.89 2.28 14.87
N HIS A 358 -6.13 2.79 14.82
CA HIS A 358 -6.39 4.21 14.97
C HIS A 358 -5.83 4.76 16.31
N PRO A 359 -5.18 5.94 16.34
CA PRO A 359 -5.14 6.94 15.27
C PRO A 359 -4.15 6.69 14.13
N ASN A 360 -2.88 6.39 14.41
CA ASN A 360 -1.83 6.20 13.39
C ASN A 360 -0.73 5.26 13.93
N VAL A 361 -1.13 4.09 14.43
CA VAL A 361 -0.20 3.07 14.94
C VAL A 361 -0.26 1.84 14.04
N VAL A 362 0.78 1.61 13.26
CA VAL A 362 0.91 0.39 12.45
C VAL A 362 1.34 -0.76 13.36
N GLN A 363 0.58 -1.84 13.38
CA GLN A 363 0.88 -3.03 14.17
C GLN A 363 1.02 -4.26 13.28
N ALA A 364 1.80 -5.24 13.73
CA ALA A 364 2.04 -6.47 12.99
C ALA A 364 1.56 -7.70 13.77
N VAL A 365 1.01 -8.66 13.03
CA VAL A 365 0.73 -10.03 13.50
C VAL A 365 1.40 -11.03 12.56
N LYS A 366 1.64 -12.24 13.06
CA LYS A 366 2.09 -13.37 12.26
C LYS A 366 1.05 -14.48 12.34
N VAL A 367 0.45 -14.81 11.21
CA VAL A 367 -0.49 -15.93 11.06
C VAL A 367 0.29 -17.19 10.69
N THR A 368 0.00 -18.31 11.35
CA THR A 368 0.57 -19.62 10.98
C THR A 368 -0.53 -20.53 10.46
N PHE A 369 -0.40 -20.99 9.23
CA PHE A 369 -1.34 -21.91 8.60
C PHE A 369 -1.01 -23.38 8.93
N GLY A 370 -2.07 -24.20 9.02
CA GLY A 370 -2.05 -25.62 9.36
C GLY A 370 -1.84 -26.55 8.18
#